data_AF-A0A223ZVE2-F1
#
_entry.id   AF-A0A223ZVE2-F1
#
_cell.length_a   1.000
_cell.length_b   1.000
_cell.length_c   1.000
_cell.angle_alpha   90.00
_cell.angle_beta   90.00
_cell.angle_gamma   90.00
#
_symmetry.space_group_name_H-M   'P 1'
#
loop_
_entity.id
_entity.type
_entity.pdbx_description
1 polymer ?
#
loop_
_entity_poly.entity_id
_entity_poly.type
_entity_poly.pdbx_seq_one_letter_code
_entity_poly.pdbx_strand_id
1 'polypeptide(L)'
;DIMSGVHPDLVVGPSTEIIAGNGRILTAGAIDCHVHLICPQIMEEALGGGITTIVAGGTGPAEGSKATTVTPGAWYVARMLESLDAWPINIALLGKGNTVGHEALHEQVLTGISGFKL
;
A
#
# COMPACT_ATOMS: atom_id res chain seq x y z
N ASP A 1 -30.41 17.75 18.15
CA ASP A 1 -31.50 18.31 18.97
C ASP A 1 -31.88 19.74 18.61
N ILE A 2 -30.92 20.66 18.45
CA ILE A 2 -31.21 22.09 18.25
C ILE A 2 -30.88 22.65 16.86
N MET A 3 -30.15 21.90 16.02
CA MET A 3 -29.78 22.33 14.66
C MET A 3 -30.67 21.63 13.62
N SER A 4 -31.15 22.38 12.62
CA SER A 4 -31.86 21.84 11.47
C SER A 4 -30.92 21.17 10.47
N GLY A 5 -31.38 20.11 9.80
CA GLY A 5 -30.68 19.52 8.64
C GLY A 5 -29.47 18.62 8.95
N VAL A 6 -29.27 18.23 10.21
CA VAL A 6 -28.23 17.26 10.58
C VAL A 6 -28.63 15.86 10.11
N HIS A 7 -27.77 15.19 9.34
CA HIS A 7 -28.00 13.81 8.91
C HIS A 7 -27.97 12.85 10.12
N PRO A 8 -28.85 11.83 10.19
CA PRO A 8 -28.88 10.89 11.32
C PRO A 8 -27.53 10.21 11.63
N ASP A 9 -26.76 9.86 10.59
CA ASP A 9 -25.44 9.23 10.74
C ASP A 9 -24.29 10.22 11.07
N LEU A 10 -24.55 11.52 11.18
CA LEU A 10 -23.54 12.57 11.40
C LEU A 10 -23.74 13.33 12.73
N VAL A 11 -24.36 12.68 13.72
CA VAL A 11 -24.56 13.26 15.05
C VAL A 11 -23.24 13.28 15.84
N VAL A 12 -22.87 14.44 16.38
CA VAL A 12 -21.74 14.59 17.31
C VAL A 12 -22.23 14.35 18.74
N GLY A 13 -21.59 13.42 19.45
CA GLY A 13 -21.93 13.05 20.82
C GLY A 13 -20.71 12.88 21.72
N PRO A 14 -20.89 12.35 22.95
CA PRO A 14 -19.81 12.19 23.93
C PRO A 14 -18.64 11.29 23.49
N SER A 15 -18.84 10.49 22.43
CA SER A 15 -17.84 9.55 21.91
C SER A 15 -17.30 9.95 20.53
N THR A 16 -17.50 11.21 20.11
CA THR A 16 -17.06 11.71 18.82
C THR A 16 -15.78 12.53 18.98
N GLU A 17 -14.69 12.10 18.33
CA GLU A 17 -13.47 12.90 18.19
C GLU A 17 -13.62 13.95 17.08
N ILE A 18 -12.94 15.10 17.22
CA ILE A 18 -13.07 16.24 16.32
C ILE A 18 -11.69 16.65 15.77
N ILE A 19 -11.56 16.62 14.45
CA ILE A 19 -10.42 17.20 13.72
C ILE A 19 -10.89 18.46 13.01
N ALA A 20 -10.27 19.61 13.31
CA ALA A 20 -10.67 20.89 12.73
C ALA A 20 -10.18 21.06 11.28
N GLY A 21 -11.12 21.09 10.32
CA GLY A 21 -10.84 21.29 8.88
C GLY A 21 -10.94 22.73 8.37
N ASN A 22 -11.28 23.70 9.23
CA ASN A 22 -11.51 25.08 8.80
C ASN A 22 -10.26 25.69 8.15
N GLY A 23 -10.41 26.25 6.94
CA GLY A 23 -9.29 26.84 6.20
C GLY A 23 -8.24 25.82 5.76
N ARG A 24 -8.61 24.55 5.61
CA ARG A 24 -7.77 23.48 5.05
C ARG A 24 -8.43 22.88 3.81
N ILE A 25 -7.62 22.27 2.96
CA ILE A 25 -8.09 21.42 1.86
C ILE A 25 -7.89 19.98 2.33
N LEU A 26 -8.96 19.19 2.29
CA LEU A 26 -8.90 17.76 2.54
C LEU A 26 -9.03 17.01 1.21
N THR A 27 -8.11 16.09 0.95
CA THR A 27 -8.14 15.18 -0.20
C THR A 27 -8.21 13.75 0.28
N ALA A 28 -8.54 12.83 -0.62
CA ALA A 28 -8.19 11.43 -0.39
C ALA A 28 -6.66 11.29 -0.25
N GLY A 29 -6.21 10.22 0.41
CA GLY A 29 -4.80 9.84 0.38
C GLY A 29 -4.41 9.37 -1.02
N ALA A 30 -3.18 9.70 -1.44
CA ALA A 30 -2.68 9.35 -2.76
C ALA A 30 -2.41 7.84 -2.87
N ILE A 31 -2.56 7.33 -4.09
CA ILE A 31 -2.26 5.95 -4.47
C ILE A 31 -1.09 5.99 -5.46
N ASP A 32 0.07 5.48 -5.06
CA ASP A 32 1.21 5.28 -5.95
C ASP A 32 1.25 3.82 -6.41
N CYS A 33 1.06 3.59 -7.71
CA CYS A 33 0.99 2.24 -8.27
C CYS A 33 2.30 1.75 -8.93
N HIS A 34 3.41 2.48 -8.77
CA HIS A 34 4.70 2.12 -9.35
C HIS A 34 5.85 2.26 -8.36
N VAL A 35 5.76 1.56 -7.23
CA VAL A 35 6.74 1.68 -6.15
C VAL A 35 7.78 0.55 -6.19
N HIS A 36 9.05 0.93 -6.19
CA HIS A 36 10.17 0.00 -5.99
C HIS A 36 10.56 -0.06 -4.51
N LEU A 37 10.40 -1.22 -3.88
CA LEU A 37 10.79 -1.43 -2.48
C LEU A 37 12.31 -1.65 -2.36
N ILE A 38 13.07 -0.57 -2.56
CA ILE A 38 14.55 -0.58 -2.54
C ILE A 38 15.08 -0.42 -1.12
N CYS A 39 14.43 0.43 -0.31
CA CYS A 39 14.81 0.68 1.08
C CYS A 39 13.58 1.07 1.90
N PRO A 40 13.58 0.88 3.23
CA PRO A 40 12.42 1.19 4.07
C PRO A 40 12.12 2.70 4.19
N GLN A 41 13.12 3.57 3.99
CA GLN A 41 12.97 5.03 4.13
C GLN A 41 11.92 5.62 3.19
N ILE A 42 11.64 4.98 2.05
CA ILE A 42 10.61 5.44 1.11
C ILE A 42 9.21 5.46 1.72
N MET A 43 8.97 4.68 2.79
CA MET A 43 7.66 4.61 3.44
C MET A 43 7.34 5.90 4.20
N GLU A 44 8.34 6.47 4.89
CA GLU A 44 8.21 7.76 5.58
C GLU A 44 8.03 8.89 4.57
N GLU A 45 8.78 8.87 3.48
CA GLU A 45 8.64 9.85 2.38
C GLU A 45 7.25 9.76 1.71
N ALA A 46 6.74 8.55 1.50
CA ALA A 46 5.41 8.34 0.94
C ALA A 46 4.33 8.96 1.84
N LEU A 47 4.35 8.65 3.15
CA LEU A 47 3.41 9.24 4.12
C LEU A 47 3.54 10.76 4.21
N GLY A 48 4.77 11.28 4.25
CA GLY A 48 5.05 12.71 4.26
C GLY A 48 4.53 13.42 3.01
N GLY A 49 4.52 12.73 1.86
CA GLY A 49 3.94 13.18 0.61
C GLY A 49 2.42 13.00 0.47
N GLY A 50 1.75 12.47 1.49
CA GLY A 50 0.29 12.22 1.48
C GLY A 50 -0.12 10.95 0.73
N ILE A 51 0.81 10.03 0.46
CA ILE A 51 0.52 8.70 -0.10
C ILE A 51 0.11 7.76 1.03
N THR A 52 -1.05 7.13 0.87
CA THR A 52 -1.62 6.21 1.86
C THR A 52 -1.76 4.78 1.34
N THR A 53 -1.52 4.58 0.04
CA THR A 53 -1.56 3.26 -0.60
C THR A 53 -0.44 3.14 -1.62
N ILE A 54 0.27 2.02 -1.58
CA ILE A 54 1.28 1.68 -2.58
C ILE A 54 0.98 0.34 -3.27
N VAL A 55 1.14 0.30 -4.59
CA VAL A 55 1.29 -0.95 -5.35
C VAL A 55 2.76 -1.07 -5.72
N ALA A 56 3.40 -2.10 -5.20
CA ALA A 56 4.84 -2.12 -5.06
C ALA A 56 5.44 -3.49 -5.38
N GLY A 57 6.74 -3.51 -5.62
CA GLY A 57 7.50 -4.76 -5.59
C GLY A 57 8.97 -4.48 -5.32
N GLY A 58 9.65 -5.46 -4.75
CA GLY A 58 11.06 -5.39 -4.41
C GLY A 58 11.40 -6.26 -3.20
N THR A 59 12.69 -6.39 -2.95
CA THR A 59 13.27 -7.18 -1.85
C THR A 59 14.46 -6.45 -1.24
N GLY A 60 14.43 -5.11 -1.23
CA GLY A 60 15.55 -4.27 -0.82
C GLY A 60 16.46 -3.87 -1.99
N PRO A 61 17.74 -3.52 -1.75
CA PRO A 61 18.61 -2.85 -2.73
C PRO A 61 19.23 -3.79 -3.78
N ALA A 62 18.61 -4.94 -4.04
CA ALA A 62 19.03 -5.88 -5.07
C ALA A 62 18.81 -5.30 -6.48
N GLU A 63 19.64 -5.71 -7.44
CA GLU A 63 19.59 -5.28 -8.84
C GLU A 63 18.20 -5.48 -9.46
N GLY A 64 17.56 -6.60 -9.15
CA GLY A 64 16.19 -6.89 -9.60
C GLY A 64 15.18 -5.84 -9.12
N SER A 65 15.24 -5.45 -7.85
CA SER A 65 14.32 -4.47 -7.26
C SER A 65 14.64 -3.04 -7.68
N LYS A 66 15.92 -2.71 -7.91
CA LYS A 66 16.32 -1.43 -8.50
C LYS A 66 15.80 -1.26 -9.93
N ALA A 67 15.67 -2.36 -10.67
CA ALA A 67 15.22 -2.33 -12.06
C ALA A 67 13.71 -2.57 -12.24
N THR A 68 13.09 -3.36 -11.36
CA THR A 68 11.71 -3.84 -11.55
C THR A 68 10.91 -3.80 -10.25
N THR A 69 9.63 -3.40 -10.33
CA THR A 69 8.66 -3.47 -9.22
C THR A 69 8.20 -4.90 -9.00
N VAL A 70 9.13 -5.78 -8.61
CA VAL A 70 8.90 -7.23 -8.51
C VAL A 70 9.41 -7.77 -7.18
N THR A 71 8.54 -8.48 -6.48
CA THR A 71 8.87 -9.37 -5.34
C THR A 71 8.76 -10.82 -5.84
N PRO A 72 9.88 -11.47 -6.24
CA PRO A 72 9.83 -12.68 -7.05
C PRO A 72 9.66 -13.95 -6.20
N GLY A 73 8.64 -14.76 -6.50
CA GLY A 73 8.49 -16.10 -5.92
C GLY A 73 7.99 -16.11 -4.47
N ALA A 74 7.48 -17.27 -4.03
CA ALA A 74 6.78 -17.42 -2.75
C ALA A 74 7.61 -16.97 -1.52
N TRP A 75 8.89 -17.34 -1.46
CA TRP A 75 9.72 -17.05 -0.29
C TRP A 75 9.87 -15.54 -0.06
N TYR A 76 10.17 -14.77 -1.11
CA TYR A 76 10.34 -13.32 -0.99
C TYR A 76 9.02 -12.61 -0.73
N VAL A 77 7.92 -13.08 -1.32
CA VAL A 77 6.59 -12.53 -1.03
C VAL A 77 6.28 -12.67 0.47
N ALA A 78 6.46 -13.86 1.05
CA ALA A 78 6.23 -14.09 2.47
C ALA A 78 7.10 -13.18 3.37
N ARG A 79 8.41 -13.07 3.08
CA ARG A 79 9.32 -12.19 3.87
C ARG A 79 8.96 -10.71 3.74
N MET A 80 8.55 -10.27 2.56
CA MET A 80 8.15 -8.88 2.37
C MET A 80 6.84 -8.59 3.08
N LEU A 81 5.84 -9.48 3.03
CA LEU A 81 4.60 -9.30 3.79
C LEU A 81 4.88 -9.16 5.31
N GLU A 82 5.75 -10.01 5.87
CA GLU A 82 6.18 -9.89 7.27
C GLU A 82 6.88 -8.55 7.57
N SER A 83 7.77 -8.10 6.68
CA SER A 83 8.49 -6.82 6.82
C SER A 83 7.56 -5.61 6.75
N LEU A 84 6.46 -5.73 6.02
CA LEU A 84 5.54 -4.64 5.71
C LEU A 84 4.43 -4.44 6.75
N ASP A 85 4.19 -5.44 7.61
CA ASP A 85 3.12 -5.45 8.62
C ASP A 85 3.21 -4.30 9.63
N ALA A 86 4.42 -3.76 9.85
CA ALA A 86 4.64 -2.65 10.77
C ALA A 86 4.26 -1.26 10.21
N TRP A 87 3.99 -1.14 8.91
CA TRP A 87 3.78 0.16 8.27
C TRP A 87 2.30 0.56 8.23
N PRO A 88 1.95 1.80 8.60
CA PRO A 88 0.58 2.30 8.54
C PRO A 88 0.23 2.79 7.11
N ILE A 89 0.47 1.95 6.10
CA ILE A 89 0.18 2.20 4.68
C ILE A 89 -0.56 0.98 4.12
N ASN A 90 -1.50 1.16 3.20
CA ASN A 90 -2.09 0.05 2.47
C ASN A 90 -1.12 -0.44 1.39
N ILE A 91 -0.85 -1.75 1.30
CA ILE A 91 0.21 -2.27 0.41
C ILE A 91 -0.29 -3.45 -0.41
N ALA A 92 -0.04 -3.39 -1.72
CA ALA A 92 -0.29 -4.46 -2.67
C ALA A 92 1.04 -4.86 -3.34
N LEU A 93 1.47 -6.12 -3.20
CA LEU A 93 2.73 -6.60 -3.76
C LEU A 93 2.57 -7.18 -5.17
N LEU A 94 3.53 -6.91 -6.04
CA LEU A 94 3.60 -7.44 -7.41
C LEU A 94 4.64 -8.56 -7.52
N GLY A 95 4.22 -9.69 -8.10
CA GLY A 95 5.11 -10.79 -8.45
C GLY A 95 5.78 -10.62 -9.81
N LYS A 96 6.65 -11.56 -10.16
CA LYS A 96 7.30 -11.62 -11.48
C LYS A 96 6.35 -12.26 -12.49
N GLY A 97 5.96 -11.51 -13.51
CA GLY A 97 5.14 -12.00 -14.62
C GLY A 97 5.92 -12.67 -15.75
N ASN A 98 7.24 -12.47 -15.82
CA ASN A 98 8.08 -12.98 -16.91
C ASN A 98 8.34 -14.49 -16.76
N THR A 99 7.39 -15.29 -17.21
CA THR A 99 7.48 -16.74 -17.31
C THR A 99 6.50 -17.26 -18.36
N VAL A 100 6.78 -18.45 -18.89
CA VAL A 100 5.83 -19.22 -19.73
C VAL A 100 5.14 -20.34 -18.93
N GLY A 101 5.55 -20.56 -17.68
CA GLY A 101 5.02 -21.60 -16.80
C GLY A 101 3.89 -21.08 -15.92
N HIS A 102 2.68 -21.63 -16.09
CA HIS A 102 1.52 -21.28 -15.27
C HIS A 102 1.75 -21.57 -13.79
N GLU A 103 2.39 -22.70 -13.45
CA GLU A 103 2.68 -23.08 -12.06
C GLU A 103 3.52 -22.01 -11.34
N ALA A 104 4.49 -21.40 -12.03
CA ALA A 104 5.31 -20.31 -11.48
C ALA A 104 4.53 -19.00 -11.25
N LEU A 105 3.44 -18.77 -12.00
CA LEU A 105 2.52 -17.67 -11.71
C LEU A 105 1.64 -18.02 -10.50
N HIS A 106 1.09 -19.23 -10.48
CA HIS A 106 0.21 -19.69 -9.41
C HIS A 106 0.90 -19.72 -8.03
N GLU A 107 2.16 -20.15 -7.92
CA GLU A 107 2.87 -20.16 -6.63
C GLU A 107 2.92 -18.76 -5.98
N GLN A 108 3.08 -17.72 -6.80
CA GLN A 108 3.19 -16.35 -6.31
C GLN A 108 1.83 -15.86 -5.83
N VAL A 109 0.77 -16.09 -6.62
CA VAL A 109 -0.62 -15.72 -6.28
C VAL A 109 -1.03 -16.35 -4.96
N LEU A 110 -0.75 -17.65 -4.80
CA LEU A 110 -1.07 -18.38 -3.57
C LEU A 110 -0.34 -17.82 -2.33
N THR A 111 0.78 -17.11 -2.53
CA THR A 111 1.55 -16.51 -1.43
C THR A 111 1.14 -15.07 -1.14
N GLY A 112 0.21 -14.49 -1.90
CA GLY A 112 -0.41 -13.20 -1.57
C GLY A 112 0.00 -12.00 -2.43
N ILE A 113 0.57 -12.20 -3.63
CA ILE A 113 0.69 -11.08 -4.58
C ILE A 113 -0.69 -10.59 -5.04
N SER A 114 -0.79 -9.30 -5.34
CA SER A 114 -2.01 -8.67 -5.87
C SER A 114 -1.97 -8.48 -7.39
N GLY A 115 -0.86 -8.80 -8.03
CA GLY A 115 -0.68 -8.67 -9.47
C GLY A 115 0.73 -9.05 -9.93
N PHE A 116 1.00 -8.87 -11.22
CA PHE A 116 2.29 -9.18 -11.84
C PHE A 116 2.87 -7.97 -12.56
N LYS A 117 4.20 -7.89 -12.58
CA LYS A 117 4.96 -6.98 -13.44
C LYS A 117 5.73 -7.78 -14.50
N LEU A 118 5.57 -7.39 -15.76
CA LEU A 118 6.37 -7.83 -16.90
C LEU A 118 7.54 -6.86 -17.14
#